data_AF-A0A7J7GBD3-F1
#
_entry.id   AF-A0A7J7GBD3-F1
#
_cell.length_a   1.000
_cell.length_b   1.000
_cell.length_c   1.000
_cell.angle_alpha   90.00
_cell.angle_beta   90.00
_cell.angle_gamma   90.00
#
_symmetry.space_group_name_H-M   'P 1'
#
loop_
_entity.id
_entity.type
_entity.pdbx_description
1 polymer ?
#
loop_
_entity_poly.entity_id
_entity_poly.type
_entity_poly.pdbx_seq_one_letter_code
_entity_poly.pdbx_strand_id
1 'polypeptide(L)'
;MGPKVCFYWAVAHPIWEYHFQDEVKQGDIPKSIQIYMHEIGVSTEDAKEHINYLISKAWKKINEACVVDSPIDDTFVEIVTNMARVSQFMHQHGDGHGHDIGGKNKERVTLLLIEPIPLK
;
A
#
# COMPACT_ATOMS: atom_id res chain seq x y z
N MET A 1 5.98 13.18 -18.06
CA MET A 1 5.31 13.14 -16.75
C MET A 1 6.40 13.18 -15.69
N GLY A 2 6.40 14.15 -14.76
CA GLY A 2 7.55 14.39 -13.89
C GLY A 2 7.65 13.40 -12.70
N PRO A 3 8.85 13.15 -12.14
CA PRO A 3 9.10 12.18 -11.06
C PRO A 3 8.35 12.44 -9.75
N LYS A 4 7.72 13.62 -9.60
CA LYS A 4 6.88 13.97 -8.45
C LYS A 4 5.49 13.34 -8.49
N VAL A 5 4.97 13.01 -9.68
CA VAL A 5 3.64 12.39 -9.83
C VAL A 5 3.69 10.90 -9.49
N CYS A 6 4.82 10.23 -9.76
CA CYS A 6 5.06 8.84 -9.37
C CYS A 6 5.03 8.64 -7.83
N PHE A 7 5.42 9.63 -7.04
CA PHE A 7 5.42 9.52 -5.58
C PHE A 7 4.01 9.50 -4.97
N TYR A 8 3.08 10.27 -5.53
CA TYR A 8 1.68 10.28 -5.07
C TYR A 8 0.94 8.99 -5.45
N TRP A 9 1.31 8.37 -6.58
CA TRP A 9 0.77 7.08 -7.01
C TRP A 9 1.41 5.88 -6.30
N ALA A 10 2.67 5.98 -5.86
CA ALA A 10 3.38 4.91 -5.16
C ALA A 10 2.82 4.60 -3.76
N VAL A 11 2.06 5.52 -3.13
CA VAL A 11 1.49 5.33 -1.79
C VAL A 11 0.02 4.86 -1.85
N ALA A 12 -0.68 5.14 -2.95
CA ALA A 12 -2.11 4.86 -3.06
C ALA A 12 -2.45 3.49 -3.67
N HIS A 13 -1.59 2.89 -4.50
CA HIS A 13 -1.90 1.60 -5.16
C HIS A 13 -0.66 0.75 -5.50
N PRO A 14 0.20 0.35 -4.55
CA PRO A 14 1.16 -0.71 -4.82
C PRO A 14 0.66 -2.07 -4.28
N ILE A 15 0.83 -3.14 -5.10
CA ILE A 15 1.15 -4.54 -4.69
C ILE A 15 -0.04 -5.44 -4.27
N TRP A 16 -0.26 -6.72 -4.67
CA TRP A 16 0.18 -7.69 -5.73
C TRP A 16 -0.79 -8.91 -5.73
N GLU A 17 -0.82 -9.64 -6.86
CA GLU A 17 -1.10 -11.08 -7.09
C GLU A 17 -2.43 -11.74 -6.65
N TYR A 18 -3.43 -11.68 -7.54
CA TYR A 18 -4.12 -12.88 -8.07
C TYR A 18 -4.62 -12.69 -9.52
N HIS A 19 -4.67 -11.44 -10.00
CA HIS A 19 -5.18 -11.11 -11.34
C HIS A 19 -4.14 -10.46 -12.27
N PHE A 20 -2.83 -10.74 -12.12
CA PHE A 20 -1.76 -10.14 -12.94
C PHE A 20 -1.98 -10.26 -14.46
N GLN A 21 -2.46 -11.42 -14.92
CA GLN A 21 -2.80 -11.64 -16.33
C GLN A 21 -4.22 -11.18 -16.68
N ASP A 22 -5.13 -11.18 -15.71
CA ASP A 22 -6.54 -10.84 -15.92
C ASP A 22 -6.75 -9.33 -15.96
N GLU A 23 -6.08 -8.55 -15.10
CA GLU A 23 -6.10 -7.07 -15.08
C GLU A 23 -5.57 -6.48 -16.39
N VAL A 24 -4.46 -7.02 -16.91
CA VAL A 24 -3.91 -6.60 -18.22
C VAL A 24 -4.88 -6.92 -19.36
N LYS A 25 -5.55 -8.07 -19.31
CA LYS A 25 -6.59 -8.44 -20.29
C LYS A 25 -7.87 -7.60 -20.14
N GLN A 26 -8.15 -7.10 -18.94
CA GLN A 26 -9.32 -6.31 -18.60
C GLN A 26 -9.15 -4.81 -18.93
N GLY A 27 -7.94 -4.38 -19.30
CA GLY A 27 -7.62 -3.00 -19.67
C GLY A 27 -7.37 -2.08 -18.47
N ASP A 28 -7.01 -2.65 -17.32
CA ASP A 28 -6.75 -1.89 -16.10
C ASP A 28 -5.50 -1.00 -16.23
N ILE A 29 -5.49 0.10 -15.47
CA ILE A 29 -4.38 1.04 -15.44
C ILE A 29 -3.10 0.32 -14.94
N PRO A 30 -1.95 0.46 -15.61
CA PRO A 30 -0.74 -0.23 -15.20
C PRO A 30 -0.33 0.11 -13.77
N LYS A 31 -0.11 -0.92 -12.93
CA LYS A 31 0.33 -0.72 -11.54
C LYS A 31 1.81 -0.30 -11.48
N SER A 32 2.24 0.21 -10.34
CA SER A 32 3.60 0.75 -10.13
C SER A 32 4.73 -0.19 -10.56
N ILE A 33 4.58 -1.51 -10.37
CA ILE A 33 5.56 -2.49 -10.86
C ILE A 33 5.58 -2.56 -12.39
N GLN A 34 4.41 -2.61 -13.04
CA GLN A 34 4.35 -2.68 -14.51
C GLN A 34 4.98 -1.44 -15.15
N ILE A 35 4.72 -0.26 -14.59
CA ILE A 35 5.35 0.98 -15.02
C ILE A 35 6.87 0.87 -14.86
N TYR A 36 7.36 0.45 -13.68
CA TYR A 36 8.79 0.34 -13.42
C TYR A 36 9.49 -0.71 -14.30
N MET A 37 8.87 -1.87 -14.51
CA MET A 37 9.37 -2.89 -15.44
C MET A 37 9.47 -2.36 -16.86
N HIS A 38 8.43 -1.65 -17.33
CA HIS A 38 8.40 -1.10 -18.69
C HIS A 38 9.41 0.04 -18.87
N GLU A 39 9.52 0.95 -17.90
CA GLU A 39 10.41 2.11 -17.97
C GLU A 39 11.89 1.73 -17.85
N ILE A 40 12.21 0.72 -17.02
CA ILE A 40 13.60 0.36 -16.69
C ILE A 40 14.03 -0.94 -17.40
N GLY A 41 13.10 -1.72 -17.93
CA GLY A 41 13.38 -2.98 -18.65
C GLY A 41 13.83 -4.12 -17.74
N VAL A 42 13.35 -4.15 -16.49
CA VAL A 42 13.77 -5.12 -15.47
C VAL A 42 12.77 -6.25 -15.29
N SER A 43 13.19 -7.31 -14.59
CA SER A 43 12.31 -8.42 -14.23
C SER A 43 11.21 -7.99 -13.25
N THR A 44 10.18 -8.81 -13.15
CA THR A 44 9.09 -8.63 -12.17
C THR A 44 9.63 -8.63 -10.75
N GLU A 45 10.56 -9.53 -10.45
CA GLU A 45 11.19 -9.70 -9.15
C GLU A 45 12.03 -8.47 -8.77
N ASP A 46 12.83 -7.95 -9.70
CA ASP A 46 13.64 -6.74 -9.45
C ASP A 46 12.75 -5.51 -9.23
N ALA A 47 11.65 -5.42 -10.00
CA ALA A 47 10.67 -4.36 -9.82
C ALA A 47 9.95 -4.46 -8.47
N LYS A 48 9.57 -5.68 -8.05
CA LYS A 48 9.00 -5.96 -6.72
C LYS A 48 9.95 -5.50 -5.62
N GLU A 49 11.21 -5.89 -5.70
CA GLU A 49 12.22 -5.52 -4.72
C GLU A 49 12.40 -4.00 -4.65
N HIS A 50 12.46 -3.33 -5.80
CA HIS A 50 12.60 -1.88 -5.85
C HIS A 50 11.41 -1.15 -5.21
N ILE A 51 10.18 -1.52 -5.53
CA ILE A 51 9.00 -0.89 -4.92
C ILE A 51 8.96 -1.15 -3.41
N ASN A 52 9.30 -2.37 -2.95
CA ASN A 52 9.39 -2.67 -1.52
C ASN A 52 10.45 -1.83 -0.79
N TYR A 53 11.59 -1.58 -1.45
CA TYR A 53 12.60 -0.66 -0.95
C TYR A 53 12.06 0.77 -0.80
N LEU A 54 11.32 1.27 -1.81
CA LEU A 54 10.71 2.60 -1.75
C LEU A 54 9.68 2.72 -0.62
N ILE A 55 8.84 1.70 -0.42
CA ILE A 55 7.88 1.64 0.69
C ILE A 55 8.62 1.66 2.04
N SER A 56 9.67 0.85 2.18
CA SER A 56 10.49 0.82 3.39
C SER A 56 11.13 2.18 3.69
N LYS A 57 11.59 2.89 2.64
CA LYS A 57 12.14 4.24 2.75
C LYS A 57 11.07 5.27 3.16
N ALA A 58 9.85 5.14 2.65
CA ALA A 58 8.73 6.01 3.04
C ALA A 58 8.35 5.79 4.52
N TRP A 59 8.28 4.54 4.98
CA TRP A 59 8.05 4.21 6.38
C TRP A 59 9.10 4.79 7.32
N LYS A 60 10.39 4.74 6.95
CA LYS A 60 11.45 5.37 7.74
C LYS A 60 11.21 6.87 7.94
N LYS A 61 10.80 7.59 6.89
CA LYS A 61 10.48 9.02 6.97
C LYS A 61 9.27 9.31 7.86
N ILE A 62 8.22 8.49 7.77
CA ILE A 62 7.05 8.61 8.65
C ILE A 62 7.48 8.42 10.10
N ASN A 63 8.26 7.38 10.39
CA ASN A 63 8.76 7.10 11.73
C ASN A 63 9.67 8.21 12.27
N GLU A 64 10.55 8.77 11.43
CA GLU A 64 11.38 9.92 11.79
C GLU A 64 10.52 11.13 12.17
N ALA A 65 9.47 11.44 11.38
CA ALA A 65 8.55 12.53 11.66
C ALA A 65 7.71 12.33 12.94
N CYS A 66 7.50 11.08 13.37
CA CYS A 66 6.81 10.76 14.63
C CYS A 66 7.70 10.88 15.88
N VAL A 67 9.02 10.84 15.74
CA VAL A 67 9.97 10.75 16.87
C VAL A 67 10.79 12.02 17.06
N VAL A 68 11.12 12.70 15.95
CA VAL A 68 11.89 13.94 15.98
C VAL A 68 10.93 15.12 16.06
N ASP A 69 11.30 16.15 16.82
CA ASP A 69 10.61 17.46 16.79
C ASP A 69 10.57 17.96 15.35
N SER A 70 9.41 17.74 14.72
CA SER A 70 9.17 18.06 13.33
C SER A 70 8.50 19.43 13.26
N PRO A 71 8.80 20.25 12.24
CA PRO A 71 8.04 21.48 11.99
C PRO A 71 6.63 21.19 11.45
N ILE A 72 6.30 19.92 11.23
CA ILE A 72 5.00 19.45 10.76
C ILE A 72 4.10 19.23 11.97
N ASP A 73 2.85 19.69 11.86
CA ASP A 73 1.82 19.49 12.88
C ASP A 73 1.61 18.01 13.23
N ASP A 74 1.57 17.71 14.54
CA ASP A 74 1.45 16.34 15.06
C ASP A 74 0.17 15.64 14.58
N THR A 75 -0.94 16.37 14.45
CA THR A 75 -2.20 15.81 13.95
C THR A 75 -2.06 15.39 12.49
N PHE A 76 -1.35 16.20 11.69
CA PHE A 76 -1.06 15.84 10.31
C PHE A 76 -0.18 14.59 10.22
N VAL A 77 0.88 14.48 11.04
CA VAL A 77 1.73 13.29 11.11
C VAL A 77 0.92 12.05 11.50
N GLU A 78 0.02 12.19 12.47
CA GLU A 78 -0.87 11.10 12.89
C GLU A 78 -1.80 10.64 11.75
N ILE A 79 -2.44 11.58 11.05
CA ILE A 79 -3.33 11.27 9.91
C ILE A 79 -2.56 10.51 8.83
N VAL A 80 -1.39 11.01 8.41
CA VAL A 80 -0.57 10.36 7.37
C VAL A 80 -0.13 8.97 7.82
N THR A 81 0.27 8.82 9.08
CA THR A 81 0.67 7.52 9.65
C THR A 81 -0.49 6.54 9.64
N ASN A 82 -1.68 6.96 10.07
CA ASN A 82 -2.86 6.11 10.09
C ASN A 82 -3.32 5.73 8.67
N MET A 83 -3.22 6.64 7.69
CA MET A 83 -3.48 6.33 6.28
C MET A 83 -2.50 5.26 5.75
N ALA A 84 -1.21 5.38 6.05
CA ALA A 84 -0.21 4.37 5.67
C ALA A 84 -0.49 3.01 6.31
N ARG A 85 -0.89 2.99 7.59
CA ARG A 85 -1.31 1.76 8.30
C ARG A 85 -2.54 1.12 7.68
N VAL A 86 -3.56 1.90 7.32
CA VAL A 86 -4.78 1.41 6.67
C VAL A 86 -4.44 0.81 5.30
N SER A 87 -3.65 1.50 4.48
CA SER A 87 -3.20 0.98 3.18
C SER A 87 -2.47 -0.36 3.34
N GLN A 88 -1.50 -0.43 4.25
CA GLN A 88 -0.80 -1.68 4.53
C GLN A 88 -1.76 -2.76 5.06
N PHE A 89 -2.67 -2.43 5.97
CA PHE A 89 -3.65 -3.37 6.49
C PHE A 89 -4.47 -4.01 5.37
N MET A 90 -4.93 -3.19 4.41
CA MET A 90 -5.75 -3.62 3.28
C MET A 90 -4.98 -4.49 2.28
N HIS A 91 -3.68 -4.23 2.06
CA HIS A 91 -2.94 -4.84 0.95
C HIS A 91 -1.83 -5.83 1.34
N GLN A 92 -1.46 -5.93 2.62
CA GLN A 92 -0.34 -6.80 3.06
C GLN A 92 -0.56 -8.31 2.82
N HIS A 93 -1.80 -8.75 2.53
CA HIS A 93 -2.13 -10.16 2.26
C HIS A 93 -2.72 -10.38 0.86
N GLY A 94 -2.48 -9.45 -0.07
CA GLY A 94 -3.10 -9.44 -1.40
C GLY A 94 -4.17 -8.35 -1.52
N ASP A 95 -4.92 -8.33 -2.62
CA ASP A 95 -5.97 -7.34 -2.84
C ASP A 95 -7.21 -7.63 -1.98
N GLY A 96 -7.22 -7.07 -0.77
CA GLY A 96 -8.38 -7.16 0.12
C GLY A 96 -9.41 -6.05 -0.06
N HIS A 97 -9.38 -5.31 -1.18
CA HIS A 97 -10.38 -4.30 -1.56
C HIS A 97 -11.17 -4.69 -2.82
N GLY A 98 -10.61 -5.54 -3.69
CA GLY A 98 -11.23 -6.07 -4.90
C GLY A 98 -12.36 -7.08 -4.69
N HIS A 99 -12.84 -7.67 -5.80
CA HIS A 99 -14.06 -8.49 -5.91
C HIS A 99 -14.10 -9.74 -5.00
N ASP A 100 -12.95 -10.17 -4.46
CA ASP A 100 -12.85 -11.31 -3.55
C ASP A 100 -12.72 -10.84 -2.09
N ILE A 101 -13.82 -10.29 -1.54
CA ILE A 101 -13.96 -9.94 -0.10
C ILE A 101 -13.99 -11.23 0.77
N GLY A 102 -13.62 -12.39 0.24
CA GLY A 102 -13.52 -13.67 0.93
C GLY A 102 -12.25 -13.86 1.78
N GLY A 103 -11.34 -12.87 1.85
CA GLY A 103 -10.02 -13.00 2.47
C GLY A 103 -9.89 -12.56 3.95
N LYS A 104 -8.66 -12.61 4.47
CA LYS A 104 -8.25 -12.27 5.85
C LYS A 104 -8.72 -10.88 6.33
N ASN A 105 -8.97 -9.94 5.43
CA ASN A 105 -9.43 -8.60 5.80
C ASN A 105 -10.88 -8.60 6.28
N LYS A 106 -11.74 -9.45 5.72
CA LYS A 106 -13.13 -9.58 6.18
C LYS A 106 -13.18 -10.09 7.61
N GLU A 107 -12.42 -11.13 7.93
CA GLU A 107 -12.31 -11.67 9.29
C GLU A 107 -11.84 -10.59 10.27
N ARG A 108 -10.79 -9.85 9.91
CA ARG A 108 -10.25 -8.77 10.75
C ARG A 108 -11.22 -7.61 10.93
N VAL A 109 -11.93 -7.21 9.89
CA VAL A 109 -12.97 -6.18 9.97
C VAL A 109 -14.10 -6.64 10.88
N THR A 110 -14.54 -7.89 10.76
CA THR A 110 -15.55 -8.47 11.64
C THR A 110 -15.09 -8.43 13.10
N LEU A 111 -13.88 -8.90 13.40
CA LEU A 111 -13.34 -8.92 14.76
C LEU A 111 -13.15 -7.51 15.37
N LEU A 112 -12.78 -6.52 14.55
CA LEU A 112 -12.45 -5.17 15.04
C LEU A 112 -13.66 -4.24 15.12
N LEU A 113 -14.63 -4.39 14.21
CA LEU A 113 -15.72 -3.42 14.02
C LEU A 113 -17.12 -3.99 14.25
N ILE A 114 -17.29 -5.32 14.23
CA ILE A 114 -18.60 -5.97 14.35
C ILE A 114 -18.72 -6.75 15.66
N GLU A 115 -17.72 -7.57 15.99
CA GLU A 115 -17.73 -8.40 17.19
C GLU A 115 -17.32 -7.59 18.42
N PRO A 116 -18.17 -7.52 19.45
CA PRO A 116 -17.83 -6.81 20.68
C PRO A 116 -16.76 -7.59 21.45
N ILE A 117 -15.90 -6.86 22.15
CA ILE A 117 -14.90 -7.46 23.05
C ILE A 117 -15.66 -8.13 24.20
N PRO A 118 -15.47 -9.45 24.44
CA PRO A 118 -16.11 -10.12 25.56
C PRO A 118 -15.68 -9.49 26.88
N LEU A 119 -16.64 -9.01 27.65
CA LEU A 119 -16.42 -8.54 29.01
C LEU A 119 -16.43 -9.77 29.94
N LYS A 120 -15.43 -9.89 30.80
CA LYS A 120 -15.41 -10.88 31.88
C LYS A 120 -16.28 -10.44 33.04
#